data_AF-A0AAW7YD64-F1
#
_entry.id   AF-A0AAW7YD64-F1
#
_cell.length_a   1.000
_cell.length_b   1.000
_cell.length_c   1.000
_cell.angle_alpha   90.00
_cell.angle_beta   90.00
_cell.angle_gamma   90.00
#
_symmetry.space_group_name_H-M   'P 1'
#
loop_
_entity.id
_entity.type
_entity.pdbx_description
1 polymer ?
#
loop_
_entity_poly.entity_id
_entity_poly.type
_entity_poly.pdbx_seq_one_letter_code
_entity_poly.pdbx_strand_id
1 'polypeptide(L)' 'RVGIFEYIEVFYNRKRRHSALGYVSPVEYEQMAS' A
#
# COMPACT_ATOMS: atom_id res chain seq x y z
N ARG A 1 -12.85 10.06 -13.87
CA ARG A 1 -13.12 8.98 -12.88
C ARG A 1 -11.83 8.72 -12.11
N VAL A 2 -11.65 9.37 -10.97
CA VAL A 2 -10.39 9.42 -10.18
C VAL A 2 -10.49 8.55 -8.91
N GLY A 3 -11.71 8.35 -8.41
CA GLY A 3 -11.92 7.78 -7.07
C GLY A 3 -11.41 6.36 -6.85
N ILE A 4 -11.32 5.50 -7.88
CA ILE A 4 -10.78 4.14 -7.67
C ILE A 4 -9.28 4.13 -7.47
N PHE A 5 -8.55 4.97 -8.21
CA PHE A 5 -7.10 5.07 -8.09
C PHE A 5 -6.74 5.70 -6.74
N GLU A 6 -7.39 6.81 -6.39
CA GLU A 6 -7.24 7.45 -5.09
C GLU A 6 -7.60 6.51 -3.94
N TYR A 7 -8.68 5.71 -4.08
CA TYR A 7 -9.03 4.69 -3.09
C TYR A 7 -7.94 3.64 -2.92
N ILE A 8 -7.35 3.17 -4.02
CA ILE A 8 -6.29 2.14 -3.98
C ILE A 8 -5.03 2.70 -3.32
N GLU A 9 -4.56 3.88 -3.71
CA GLU A 9 -3.30 4.43 -3.19
C GLU A 9 -3.43 4.99 -1.77
N VAL A 10 -4.47 5.79 -1.51
CA VAL A 10 -4.60 6.54 -0.26
C VAL A 10 -5.22 5.70 0.85
N PHE A 11 -6.05 4.71 0.53
CA PHE A 11 -6.76 3.94 1.57
C PHE A 11 -6.37 2.47 1.60
N TYR A 12 -6.35 1.80 0.44
CA TYR A 12 -6.15 0.36 0.38
C TYR A 12 -4.69 -0.04 0.60
N ASN A 13 -3.75 0.51 -0.19
CA ASN A 13 -2.32 0.18 -0.14
C ASN A 13 -1.65 0.56 1.17
N ARG A 14 -2.22 1.49 1.94
CA ARG A 14 -1.73 1.84 3.30
C ARG A 14 -2.16 0.85 4.37
N LYS A 15 -3.24 0.09 4.16
CA LYS A 15 -3.82 -0.81 5.18
C LYS A 15 -3.61 -2.29 4.86
N ARG A 16 -3.52 -2.64 3.58
CA ARG A 16 -3.37 -4.03 3.15
C ARG A 16 -1.96 -4.51 3.43
N ARG A 17 -1.81 -5.45 4.35
CA ARG A 17 -0.56 -6.19 4.57
C ARG A 17 -0.44 -7.34 3.58
N HIS A 18 0.76 -7.58 3.06
CA HIS A 18 1.02 -8.65 2.10
C HIS A 18 2.07 -9.61 2.66
N SER A 19 1.78 -10.92 2.68
CA SER A 19 2.72 -11.93 3.20
C SER A 19 4.03 -11.94 2.42
N ALA A 20 3.96 -11.74 1.10
CA ALA A 20 5.16 -11.62 0.25
C ALA A 20 6.06 -10.41 0.57
N LEU A 21 5.52 -9.38 1.24
CA LEU A 21 6.29 -8.21 1.67
C LEU A 21 6.78 -8.36 3.13
N GLY A 22 6.60 -9.52 3.77
CA GLY A 22 6.92 -9.70 5.20
C GLY A 22 5.83 -9.18 6.12
N TYR A 23 4.57 -9.20 5.68
CA TYR A 23 3.42 -8.70 6.42
C TYR A 23 3.44 -7.19 6.69
N VAL A 24 4.11 -6.42 5.84
CA VAL A 24 3.96 -4.96 5.80
C VAL A 24 3.06 -4.54 4.63
N SER A 25 2.57 -3.31 4.67
CA SER A 25 1.81 -2.73 3.59
C SER A 25 2.71 -2.28 2.44
N PRO A 26 2.20 -2.20 1.19
CA PRO A 26 2.94 -1.66 0.06
C PRO A 26 3.62 -0.30 0.34
N VAL A 27 2.91 0.61 1.02
CA VAL A 27 3.48 1.94 1.37
C VAL A 27 4.63 1.82 2.36
N GLU A 28 4.50 0.98 3.40
CA GLU A 28 5.59 0.74 4.36
C GLU A 28 6.79 0.09 3.68
N TYR A 29 6.56 -0.84 2.74
CA TYR A 29 7.61 -1.49 1.98
C TYR A 29 8.41 -0.48 1.14
N GLU A 30 7.74 0.43 0.42
CA GLU A 30 8.39 1.49 -0.35
C GLU A 30 9.19 2.45 0.56
N GLN A 31 8.66 2.77 1.74
CA GLN A 31 9.34 3.61 2.72
C GLN A 31 10.61 2.96 3.30
N MET A 32 10.61 1.64 3.47
CA MET A 32 11.78 0.89 3.96
C MET A 32 12.87 0.71 2.90
N ALA A 33 12.52 0.81 1.62
CA ALA A 33 13.46 0.66 0.50
C ALA A 33 14.22 1.95 0.16
N SER A 34 13.90 3.07 0.81
CA SER A 34 14.58 4.37 0.68
C SER A 34 15.61 4.58 1.78
#